data_AF-V5WEV2-F1
#
_entry.id   AF-V5WEV2-F1
#
_cell.length_a   1.000
_cell.length_b   1.000
_cell.length_c   1.000
_cell.angle_alpha   90.00
_cell.angle_beta   90.00
_cell.angle_gamma   90.00
#
_symmetry.space_group_name_H-M   'P 1'
#
loop_
_entity.id
_entity.type
_entity.pdbx_description
1 polymer ?
#
loop_
_entity_poly.entity_id
_entity_poly.type
_entity_poly.pdbx_seq_one_letter_code
_entity_poly.pdbx_strand_id
1 'polypeptide(L)'
;MEPDGRGSHWFYLDTLKTELKERLHSNHSLKLKFRPSERWPEAEVPADVQNALGSDPSIREIWLDITPLARRDWLRWICSTKNPETRQRRISAALDKMKGGERRPCCFNRNACCDPHVSASGTLNIP
;
A
#
# COMPACT_ATOMS: atom_id res chain seq x y z
N MET A 1 -7.32 2.03 -3.70
CA MET A 1 -6.93 2.57 -5.01
C MET A 1 -5.45 2.83 -4.96
N GLU A 2 -4.71 2.18 -5.84
CA GLU A 2 -3.26 2.16 -5.89
C GLU A 2 -2.77 2.87 -7.14
N PRO A 3 -1.65 3.61 -7.05
CA PRO A 3 -1.07 4.27 -8.20
C PRO A 3 -0.50 3.25 -9.19
N ASP A 4 -0.46 3.60 -10.48
CA ASP A 4 -0.03 2.70 -11.55
C ASP A 4 1.40 2.97 -12.06
N GLY A 5 2.11 3.97 -11.55
CA GLY A 5 3.43 4.38 -12.07
C GLY A 5 3.40 5.34 -13.26
N ARG A 6 2.22 5.63 -13.84
CA ARG A 6 2.02 6.46 -15.04
C ARG A 6 1.12 7.67 -14.82
N GLY A 7 0.87 8.03 -13.56
CA GLY A 7 -0.01 9.14 -13.19
C GLY A 7 -1.49 8.78 -13.15
N SER A 8 -1.82 7.49 -13.29
CA SER A 8 -3.17 6.95 -13.13
C SER A 8 -3.24 6.01 -11.91
N HIS A 9 -4.38 5.36 -11.72
CA HIS A 9 -4.61 4.46 -10.60
C HIS A 9 -5.37 3.20 -11.02
N TRP A 10 -5.21 2.15 -10.22
CA TRP A 10 -5.93 0.88 -10.35
C TRP A 10 -6.48 0.45 -8.99
N PHE A 11 -7.40 -0.51 -8.98
CA PHE A 11 -7.94 -1.09 -7.75
C PHE A 11 -8.59 -2.45 -8.06
N TYR A 12 -8.67 -3.32 -7.06
CA TYR A 12 -9.37 -4.59 -7.18
C TYR A 12 -10.89 -4.40 -7.07
N LEU A 13 -11.63 -5.10 -7.92
CA LEU A 13 -13.10 -5.24 -7.84
C LEU A 13 -13.45 -6.55 -7.12
N ASP A 14 -12.96 -6.73 -5.89
CA ASP A 14 -13.07 -8.01 -5.18
C ASP A 14 -14.51 -8.36 -4.80
N THR A 15 -15.29 -7.37 -4.32
CA THR A 15 -16.70 -7.56 -3.94
C THR A 15 -17.61 -7.92 -5.11
N LEU A 16 -17.24 -7.50 -6.32
CA LEU A 16 -18.03 -7.74 -7.53
C LEU A 16 -17.44 -8.84 -8.40
N LYS A 17 -16.35 -9.48 -7.97
CA LYS A 17 -15.56 -10.39 -8.80
C LYS A 17 -16.39 -11.58 -9.28
N THR A 18 -17.26 -12.13 -8.44
CA THR A 18 -18.12 -13.27 -8.80
C THR A 18 -19.23 -12.83 -9.75
N GLU A 19 -19.99 -11.79 -9.38
CA GLU A 19 -21.11 -11.28 -10.20
C GLU A 19 -20.65 -10.76 -11.57
N LEU A 20 -19.49 -10.10 -11.62
CA LEU A 20 -18.95 -9.54 -12.84
C LEU A 20 -18.29 -10.59 -13.72
N LYS A 21 -17.68 -11.65 -13.16
CA LYS A 21 -17.06 -12.71 -13.99
C LYS A 21 -18.06 -13.43 -14.88
N GLU A 22 -19.28 -13.65 -14.40
CA GLU A 22 -20.33 -14.31 -15.17
C GLU A 22 -20.98 -13.38 -16.19
N ARG A 23 -20.91 -12.06 -15.97
CA ARG A 23 -21.61 -11.05 -16.76
C ARG A 23 -20.71 -10.25 -17.69
N LEU A 24 -19.40 -10.22 -17.45
CA LEU A 24 -18.42 -9.53 -18.28
C LEU A 24 -17.81 -10.51 -19.28
N HIS A 25 -18.17 -10.30 -20.54
CA HIS A 25 -17.46 -10.87 -21.69
C HIS A 25 -16.65 -9.77 -22.36
N SER A 26 -15.81 -10.14 -23.33
CA SER A 26 -15.13 -9.18 -24.20
C SER A 26 -16.14 -8.17 -24.78
N ASN A 27 -15.81 -6.89 -24.73
CA ASN A 27 -16.61 -5.71 -25.14
C ASN A 27 -17.69 -5.19 -24.18
N HIS A 28 -17.82 -5.71 -22.96
CA HIS A 28 -18.65 -5.06 -21.95
C HIS A 28 -17.95 -3.84 -21.32
N SER A 29 -18.69 -2.74 -21.18
CA SER A 29 -18.23 -1.53 -20.48
C SER A 29 -18.97 -1.39 -19.15
N LEU A 30 -18.25 -0.99 -18.10
CA LEU A 30 -18.82 -0.70 -16.79
C LEU A 30 -18.79 0.81 -16.53
N LYS A 31 -19.92 1.33 -16.05
CA LYS A 31 -20.00 2.72 -15.58
C LYS A 31 -19.80 2.75 -14.07
N LEU A 32 -18.65 3.24 -13.66
CA LEU A 32 -18.32 3.45 -12.25
C LEU A 32 -18.50 4.93 -11.89
N LYS A 33 -18.98 5.19 -10.67
CA LYS A 33 -19.05 6.55 -10.11
C LYS A 33 -18.23 6.58 -8.82
N PHE A 34 -17.27 7.49 -8.78
CA PHE A 34 -16.45 7.73 -7.60
C PHE A 34 -16.89 9.03 -6.92
N ARG A 35 -16.75 9.08 -5.60
CA ARG A 35 -16.84 10.31 -4.82
C ARG A 35 -15.59 10.43 -3.95
N PRO A 36 -14.97 11.61 -3.87
CA PRO A 36 -13.91 11.85 -2.89
C PRO A 36 -14.42 11.53 -1.48
N SER A 37 -13.59 10.89 -0.67
CA SER A 37 -13.86 10.71 0.76
C SER A 37 -13.37 11.94 1.51
N GLU A 38 -14.15 12.41 2.48
CA GLU A 38 -13.74 13.50 3.39
C GLU A 38 -12.66 13.04 4.38
N ARG A 39 -12.66 11.74 4.71
CA ARG A 39 -11.69 11.13 5.61
C ARG A 39 -10.71 10.29 4.84
N TRP A 40 -9.43 10.43 5.17
CA TRP A 40 -8.41 9.54 4.65
C TRP A 40 -8.55 8.17 5.33
N PRO A 41 -8.71 7.07 4.56
CA PRO A 41 -8.84 5.75 5.15
C PRO A 41 -7.53 5.32 5.80
N GLU A 42 -7.62 4.65 6.94
CA GLU A 42 -6.48 3.98 7.55
C GLU A 42 -6.10 2.76 6.70
N ALA A 43 -4.80 2.53 6.53
CA ALA A 43 -4.31 1.39 5.78
C ALA A 43 -4.34 0.13 6.67
N GLU A 44 -4.72 -1.00 6.09
CA GLU A 44 -4.63 -2.28 6.79
C GLU A 44 -3.15 -2.60 7.10
N VAL A 45 -2.85 -2.85 8.37
CA VAL A 45 -1.49 -3.13 8.84
C VAL A 45 -1.28 -4.65 8.81
N PRO A 46 -0.34 -5.16 8.00
CA PRO A 46 -0.03 -6.59 7.98
C PRO A 46 0.47 -7.10 9.34
N ALA A 47 0.17 -8.34 9.67
CA ALA A 47 0.45 -8.94 10.99
C ALA A 47 1.93 -8.87 11.38
N ASP A 48 2.85 -9.05 10.43
CA ASP A 48 4.30 -8.96 10.69
C ASP A 48 4.75 -7.54 11.05
N VAL A 49 4.20 -6.53 10.39
CA VAL A 49 4.42 -5.12 10.74
C VAL A 49 3.78 -4.81 12.11
N GLN A 50 2.57 -5.30 12.36
CA GLN A 50 1.89 -5.11 13.64
C GLN A 50 2.69 -5.70 14.80
N ASN A 51 3.23 -6.92 14.63
CA ASN A 51 4.07 -7.58 15.63
C ASN A 51 5.37 -6.80 15.88
N ALA A 52 6.01 -6.30 14.81
CA ALA A 52 7.22 -5.50 14.92
C ALA A 52 6.95 -4.18 15.67
N LEU A 53 5.85 -3.48 15.36
CA LEU A 53 5.40 -2.29 16.09
C LEU A 53 5.07 -2.61 17.56
N GLY A 54 4.54 -3.80 17.84
CA GLY A 54 4.19 -4.24 19.20
C GLY A 54 5.39 -4.61 20.07
N SER A 55 6.55 -4.89 19.47
CA SER A 55 7.77 -5.27 20.19
C SER A 55 8.43 -4.11 20.97
N ASP A 56 8.08 -2.86 20.64
CA ASP A 56 8.64 -1.67 21.26
C ASP A 56 7.54 -0.61 21.49
N PRO A 57 7.15 -0.32 22.74
CA PRO A 57 6.13 0.68 23.05
C PRO A 57 6.42 2.07 22.48
N SER A 58 7.69 2.50 22.45
CA SER A 58 8.07 3.83 21.95
C SER A 58 7.80 3.99 20.45
N ILE A 59 8.04 2.93 19.69
CA ILE A 59 7.72 2.85 18.26
C ILE A 59 6.22 2.89 18.03
N ARG A 60 5.46 2.17 18.86
CA ARG A 60 4.01 2.14 18.75
C ARG A 60 3.41 3.54 18.96
N GLU A 61 3.93 4.29 19.91
CA GLU A 61 3.52 5.69 20.14
C GLU A 61 3.83 6.57 18.92
N ILE A 62 5.04 6.47 18.36
CA ILE A 62 5.40 7.19 17.12
C ILE A 62 4.47 6.81 15.97
N TRP A 63 4.15 5.52 15.82
CA TRP A 63 3.22 5.04 14.80
C TRP A 63 1.82 5.62 14.98
N LEU A 64 1.34 5.72 16.23
CA LEU A 64 0.02 6.28 16.55
C LEU A 64 -0.03 7.81 16.42
N ASP A 65 1.10 8.49 16.54
CA ASP A 65 1.23 9.95 16.37
C ASP A 65 1.26 10.39 14.89
N ILE A 66 1.82 9.57 13.99
CA ILE A 66 1.91 9.93 12.57
C ILE A 66 0.56 9.88 11.84
N THR A 67 0.45 10.67 10.77
CA THR A 67 -0.76 10.72 9.93
C THR A 67 -1.06 9.39 9.23
N PRO A 68 -2.33 9.09 8.91
CA PRO A 68 -2.70 7.92 8.10
C PRO A 68 -1.97 7.83 6.75
N LEU A 69 -1.65 8.98 6.13
CA LEU A 69 -0.85 9.02 4.90
C LEU A 69 0.58 8.52 5.14
N ALA A 70 1.21 8.94 6.23
CA ALA A 70 2.55 8.50 6.61
C ALA A 70 2.60 6.99 6.90
N ARG A 71 1.60 6.46 7.63
CA ARG A 71 1.44 5.01 7.85
C ARG A 71 1.35 4.27 6.52
N ARG A 72 0.48 4.75 5.62
CA ARG A 72 0.31 4.16 4.29
C ARG A 72 1.61 4.14 3.49
N ASP A 73 2.41 5.21 3.53
CA ASP A 73 3.69 5.27 2.83
C ASP A 73 4.68 4.21 3.35
N TRP A 74 4.80 4.06 4.68
CA TRP A 74 5.62 3.00 5.28
C TRP A 74 5.17 1.61 4.85
N LEU A 75 3.87 1.34 4.92
CA LEU A 75 3.30 0.05 4.54
C LEU A 75 3.53 -0.25 3.07
N ARG A 76 3.29 0.71 2.16
CA ARG A 76 3.55 0.53 0.73
C ARG A 76 5.02 0.27 0.46
N TRP A 77 5.93 0.96 1.15
CA TRP A 77 7.36 0.71 1.00
C TRP A 77 7.75 -0.67 1.50
N ILE A 78 7.30 -1.09 2.69
CA ILE A 78 7.56 -2.43 3.24
C ILE A 78 6.98 -3.52 2.33
N CYS A 79 5.75 -3.34 1.84
CA CYS A 79 5.01 -4.33 1.04
C CYS A 79 5.40 -4.39 -0.43
N SER A 80 6.18 -3.44 -0.96
CA SER A 80 6.59 -3.42 -2.37
C SER A 80 7.64 -4.46 -2.77
N THR A 81 7.78 -5.55 -2.02
CA THR A 81 8.66 -6.67 -2.34
C THR A 81 7.98 -8.00 -2.02
N LYS A 82 8.19 -8.99 -2.90
CA LYS A 82 7.81 -10.40 -2.65
C LYS A 82 8.87 -11.15 -1.84
N ASN A 83 10.10 -10.64 -1.78
CA ASN A 83 11.19 -11.31 -1.10
C ASN A 83 11.01 -11.16 0.43
N PRO A 84 10.79 -12.26 1.19
CA PRO A 84 10.56 -12.19 2.63
C PRO A 84 11.74 -11.60 3.41
N GLU A 85 12.98 -11.90 2.99
CA GLU A 85 14.19 -11.35 3.63
C GLU A 85 14.26 -9.83 3.44
N THR A 86 14.00 -9.34 2.22
CA THR A 86 13.96 -7.90 1.95
C THR A 86 12.84 -7.24 2.73
N ARG A 87 11.68 -7.89 2.86
CA ARG A 87 10.55 -7.40 3.64
C ARG A 87 10.93 -7.23 5.11
N GLN A 88 11.55 -8.23 5.73
CA GLN A 88 12.01 -8.15 7.12
C GLN A 88 13.05 -7.04 7.31
N ARG A 89 14.01 -6.92 6.39
CA ARG A 89 14.99 -5.83 6.43
C ARG A 89 14.33 -4.45 6.34
N ARG A 90 13.30 -4.30 5.52
CA ARG A 90 12.53 -3.04 5.43
C ARG A 90 11.73 -2.76 6.70
N ILE A 91 11.19 -3.78 7.36
CA ILE A 91 10.52 -3.61 8.66
C ILE A 91 11.51 -3.05 9.68
N SER A 92 12.66 -3.70 9.88
CA SER A 92 13.69 -3.22 10.81
C SER A 92 14.13 -1.79 10.48
N ALA A 93 14.42 -1.52 9.20
CA ALA A 93 14.81 -0.19 8.75
C ALA A 93 13.71 0.87 8.95
N ALA A 94 12.43 0.52 8.78
CA ALA A 94 11.33 1.43 9.06
C ALA A 94 11.28 1.80 10.54
N LEU A 95 11.46 0.83 11.44
CA LEU A 95 11.49 1.09 12.88
C LEU A 95 12.65 2.03 13.24
N ASP A 96 13.86 1.73 12.80
CA ASP A 96 15.04 2.54 13.09
C ASP A 96 14.87 3.98 12.58
N LYS A 97 14.33 4.14 11.36
CA LYS A 97 14.06 5.44 10.77
C LYS A 97 12.98 6.22 11.53
N MET A 98 11.92 5.55 11.96
CA MET A 98 10.87 6.18 12.77
C MET A 98 11.41 6.66 14.13
N LYS A 99 12.26 5.87 14.79
CA LYS A 99 12.99 6.30 16.00
C LYS A 99 13.87 7.51 15.73
N GLY A 100 14.53 7.52 14.57
CA GLY A 100 15.33 8.64 14.07
C GLY A 100 14.54 9.89 13.68
N GLY A 101 13.20 9.89 13.81
CA GLY A 101 12.35 11.06 13.52
C GLY A 101 11.75 11.07 12.11
N GLU A 102 12.11 10.13 11.23
CA GLU A 102 11.55 10.08 9.88
C GLU A 102 10.07 9.68 9.92
N ARG A 103 9.21 10.47 9.27
CA ARG A 103 7.77 10.19 9.16
C ARG A 103 7.38 9.56 7.82
N ARG A 104 8.36 9.31 6.95
CA ARG A 104 8.16 8.64 5.65
C ARG A 104 9.47 7.95 5.21
N PRO A 105 9.39 6.90 4.39
CA PRO A 105 10.56 6.29 3.79
C PRO A 105 11.28 7.25 2.83
N CYS A 106 12.62 7.30 2.91
CA CYS A 106 13.45 8.10 2.00
C CYS A 106 13.41 7.53 0.57
N CYS A 107 13.40 8.42 -0.43
CA CYS A 107 13.38 8.07 -1.86
C CYS A 107 12.16 7.21 -2.30
N PHE A 108 11.05 7.24 -1.55
CA PHE A 108 9.82 6.55 -1.90
C PHE A 108 8.98 7.34 -2.91
N ASN A 109 8.73 6.72 -4.07
CA ASN A 109 7.87 7.30 -5.10
C ASN A 109 6.40 6.91 -4.85
N ARG A 110 5.59 7.86 -4.35
CA ARG A 110 4.15 7.65 -4.12
C ARG A 110 3.34 7.37 -5.38
N ASN A 111 3.89 7.64 -6.56
CA ASN A 111 3.25 7.38 -7.84
C ASN A 111 3.55 5.98 -8.36
N ALA A 112 4.50 5.24 -7.78
CA ALA A 112 4.84 3.89 -8.21
C ALA A 112 3.82 2.88 -7.69
N CYS A 113 3.47 1.90 -8.53
CA CYS A 113 2.71 0.72 -8.10
C CYS A 113 3.52 -0.04 -7.04
N CYS A 114 2.94 -0.20 -5.85
CA CYS A 114 3.60 -0.84 -4.72
C CYS A 114 3.10 -2.27 -4.47
N ASP A 115 2.19 -2.78 -5.29
CA ASP A 115 1.75 -4.18 -5.23
C ASP A 115 2.67 -5.03 -6.13
N PRO A 116 3.56 -5.85 -5.55
CA PRO A 116 4.50 -6.62 -6.33
C PRO A 116 3.82 -7.76 -7.12
N HIS A 117 2.57 -8.13 -6.80
CA HIS A 117 1.80 -9.12 -7.55
C HIS A 117 1.27 -8.55 -8.88
N VAL A 118 1.08 -7.23 -8.93
CA VAL A 118 0.56 -6.51 -10.10
C VAL A 118 1.67 -5.89 -10.93
N SER A 119 2.73 -5.37 -10.31
CA SER A 119 3.90 -4.85 -11.01
C SER A 119 5.20 -5.10 -10.26
N ALA A 120 6.20 -5.65 -10.96
CA ALA A 120 7.55 -5.80 -10.41
C ALA A 120 8.41 -4.52 -10.58
N SER A 121 8.10 -3.67 -11.56
CA SER A 121 8.89 -2.48 -11.92
C SER A 121 8.38 -1.19 -11.26
N GLY A 122 7.29 -1.26 -10.52
CA GLY A 122 6.59 -0.07 -10.01
C GLY A 122 5.76 0.65 -11.06
N THR A 123 5.70 0.12 -12.29
CA THR A 123 4.82 0.59 -13.36
C THR A 123 3.89 -0.54 -13.78
N LEU A 124 2.58 -0.34 -13.66
CA LEU A 124 1.59 -1.29 -14.11
C LEU A 124 1.44 -1.15 -15.63
N ASN A 125 1.91 -2.17 -16.34
CA ASN A 125 1.69 -2.30 -17.78
C ASN A 125 0.38 -3.05 -17.96
N ILE A 126 -0.73 -2.31 -18.10
CA ILE A 126 -1.99 -2.88 -18.55
C ILE A 126 -1.82 -3.16 -20.05
N PRO A 127 -2.08 -4.39 -20.53
CA PRO A 127 -2.04 -4.73 -21.96
C PRO A 127 -3.05 -3.92 -22.78
#